data_AF-A0A2G8JTS2-F1
#
_entry.id   AF-A0A2G8JTS2-F1
#
_cell.length_a   1.000
_cell.length_b   1.000
_cell.length_c   1.000
_cell.angle_alpha   90.00
_cell.angle_beta   90.00
_cell.angle_gamma   90.00
#
_symmetry.space_group_name_H-M   'P 1'
#
loop_
_entity.id
_entity.type
_entity.pdbx_description
1 polymer ?
#
loop_
_entity_poly.entity_id
_entity_poly.type
_entity_poly.pdbx_seq_one_letter_code
_entity_poly.pdbx_strand_id
1 'polypeptide(L)'
;MSEEKKDKHFAALVLARGGSKGIPLKNIKPLAGLPLVAWCLRALLDSGEFDSVWVSTDHDEIARISQEWGAQVFRRSAQTAADKSPSIDAVKEFATHHPEVDYIAQVQCTSPCLHPFHVAGPCRMMREEGFDSVFAVTRRHGFRWQEVHGGGKTAPLNLDPKNRPRRQDWDGELIENGSFYFATRELILDGLFQGGKIGYFEMQAEYSVDIDTDIDWPIAEQRVLKFGYFGKTRPQGICLVVLGADGVLTDNQVHLTSTGEEFRSFNYSDTIGIKQLQARGVEVKVIADGQSSILDSLAKRLGADIVMGCNDKVAQLESWRKEKQLEWTQVAYI
;
A
#
# COMPACT_ATOMS: atom_id res chain seq x y z
N MET A 1 20.06 25.03 -36.10
CA MET A 1 18.84 24.26 -35.87
C MET A 1 19.02 23.54 -34.56
N SER A 2 18.47 24.08 -33.48
CA SER A 2 18.39 23.37 -32.20
C SER A 2 17.42 22.22 -32.41
N GLU A 3 17.91 20.98 -32.39
CA GLU A 3 17.04 19.83 -32.18
C GLU A 3 16.23 20.11 -30.91
N GLU A 4 14.91 20.23 -31.05
CA GLU A 4 14.02 20.15 -29.89
C GLU A 4 14.35 18.82 -29.21
N LYS A 5 14.99 18.89 -28.03
CA LYS A 5 15.18 17.72 -27.19
C LYS A 5 13.78 17.16 -26.94
N LYS A 6 13.46 16.06 -27.60
CA LYS A 6 12.27 15.28 -27.29
C LYS A 6 12.38 14.94 -25.82
N ASP A 7 11.38 15.33 -25.02
CA ASP A 7 11.34 14.94 -23.62
C ASP A 7 11.40 13.41 -23.56
N LYS A 8 12.40 12.91 -22.85
CA LYS A 8 12.66 11.49 -22.72
C LYS A 8 11.55 10.85 -21.88
N HIS A 9 10.95 9.78 -22.40
CA HIS A 9 9.83 9.09 -21.78
C HIS A 9 10.28 8.32 -20.54
N PHE A 10 9.67 8.63 -19.40
CA PHE A 10 9.93 8.01 -18.12
C PHE A 10 8.77 7.07 -17.73
N ALA A 11 9.05 5.77 -17.70
CA ALA A 11 8.07 4.77 -17.27
C ALA A 11 8.34 4.32 -15.83
N ALA A 12 7.31 4.28 -14.99
CA ALA A 12 7.34 3.47 -13.77
C ALA A 12 6.88 2.05 -14.08
N LEU A 13 7.59 1.05 -13.58
CA LEU A 13 7.29 -0.36 -13.79
C LEU A 13 7.25 -1.11 -12.46
N VAL A 14 6.09 -1.66 -12.15
CA VAL A 14 5.87 -2.52 -10.99
C VAL A 14 5.81 -3.97 -11.43
N LEU A 15 6.62 -4.84 -10.83
CA LEU A 15 6.60 -6.28 -11.13
C LEU A 15 5.70 -7.01 -10.12
N ALA A 16 4.59 -7.58 -10.59
CA ALA A 16 3.61 -8.23 -9.72
C ALA A 16 3.21 -9.62 -10.25
N ARG A 17 3.95 -10.69 -9.88
CA ARG A 17 3.56 -12.07 -10.27
C ARG A 17 2.42 -12.60 -9.41
N GLY A 18 1.63 -13.50 -10.00
CA GLY A 18 0.65 -14.31 -9.26
C GLY A 18 1.30 -15.34 -8.34
N GLY A 19 2.33 -16.03 -8.82
CA GLY A 19 3.05 -17.10 -8.10
C GLY A 19 4.00 -16.61 -7.00
N SER A 20 3.48 -16.03 -5.93
CA SER A 20 4.29 -15.61 -4.77
C SER A 20 4.52 -16.78 -3.80
N LYS A 21 5.79 -17.11 -3.49
CA LYS A 21 6.14 -18.27 -2.64
C LYS A 21 5.70 -18.15 -1.18
N GLY A 22 5.89 -16.98 -0.59
CA GLY A 22 5.59 -16.75 0.84
C GLY A 22 4.09 -16.58 1.07
N ILE A 23 3.49 -15.65 0.33
CA ILE A 23 2.09 -15.26 0.48
C ILE A 23 1.41 -15.40 -0.89
N PRO A 24 0.46 -16.33 -1.08
CA PRO A 24 -0.30 -16.43 -2.33
C PRO A 24 -0.94 -15.10 -2.70
N LEU A 25 -0.80 -14.67 -3.96
CA LEU A 25 -1.32 -13.39 -4.45
C LEU A 25 -0.92 -12.17 -3.60
N LYS A 26 0.29 -12.19 -3.02
CA LYS A 26 0.86 -11.13 -2.15
C LYS A 26 0.57 -9.71 -2.66
N ASN A 27 0.75 -9.49 -3.96
CA ASN A 27 0.65 -8.17 -4.60
C ASN A 27 -0.78 -7.59 -4.58
N ILE A 28 -1.81 -8.40 -4.35
CA ILE A 28 -3.21 -7.96 -4.23
C ILE A 28 -3.84 -8.30 -2.88
N LYS A 29 -3.09 -8.96 -1.98
CA LYS A 29 -3.55 -9.18 -0.61
C LYS A 29 -3.75 -7.82 0.08
N PRO A 30 -4.89 -7.59 0.78
CA PRO A 30 -5.17 -6.32 1.43
C PRO A 30 -4.20 -6.03 2.58
N LEU A 31 -3.53 -4.88 2.51
CA LEU A 31 -2.69 -4.29 3.55
C LEU A 31 -3.32 -2.97 3.99
N ALA A 32 -3.79 -2.89 5.24
CA ALA A 32 -4.56 -1.73 5.75
C ALA A 32 -5.74 -1.35 4.84
N GLY A 33 -6.47 -2.37 4.36
CA GLY A 33 -7.67 -2.21 3.53
C GLY A 33 -7.44 -1.96 2.03
N LEU A 34 -6.19 -1.84 1.56
CA LEU A 34 -5.88 -1.64 0.14
C LEU A 34 -5.03 -2.80 -0.41
N PRO A 35 -5.22 -3.23 -1.67
CA PRO A 35 -4.32 -4.20 -2.31
C PRO A 35 -2.86 -3.73 -2.21
N LEU A 36 -1.91 -4.60 -1.93
CA LEU A 36 -0.50 -4.20 -1.73
C LEU A 36 0.04 -3.31 -2.87
N VAL A 37 -0.24 -3.67 -4.13
CA VAL A 37 0.17 -2.90 -5.32
C VAL A 37 -0.37 -1.47 -5.34
N ALA A 38 -1.56 -1.23 -4.78
CA ALA A 38 -2.20 0.07 -4.76
C ALA A 38 -1.39 1.13 -3.99
N TRP A 39 -0.68 0.71 -2.93
CA TRP A 39 0.16 1.61 -2.14
C TRP A 39 1.25 2.28 -2.99
N CYS A 40 1.95 1.50 -3.80
CA CYS A 40 2.97 2.01 -4.71
C CYS A 40 2.35 2.76 -5.90
N LEU A 41 1.32 2.21 -6.54
CA LEU A 41 0.66 2.86 -7.67
C LEU A 41 0.16 4.26 -7.34
N ARG A 42 -0.46 4.43 -6.16
CA ARG A 42 -0.91 5.74 -5.69
C ARG A 42 0.23 6.74 -5.58
N ALA A 43 1.37 6.35 -5.00
CA ALA A 43 2.54 7.23 -4.89
C ALA A 43 3.15 7.58 -6.25
N LEU A 44 3.20 6.62 -7.18
CA LEU A 44 3.72 6.80 -8.54
C LEU A 44 2.83 7.75 -9.35
N LEU A 45 1.52 7.52 -9.36
CA LEU A 45 0.56 8.36 -10.09
C LEU A 45 0.49 9.78 -9.51
N ASP A 46 0.45 9.92 -8.19
CA ASP A 46 0.34 11.23 -7.56
C ASP A 46 1.61 12.08 -7.69
N SER A 47 2.76 11.45 -7.95
CA SER A 47 4.02 12.18 -8.18
C SER A 47 3.98 13.09 -9.40
N GLY A 48 3.23 12.72 -10.44
CA GLY A 48 3.26 13.44 -11.73
C GLY A 48 4.60 13.36 -12.44
N GLU A 49 5.49 12.45 -12.04
CA GLU A 49 6.86 12.34 -12.56
C GLU A 49 6.99 11.38 -13.74
N PHE A 50 5.97 10.57 -14.03
CA PHE A 50 6.04 9.52 -15.04
C PHE A 50 5.07 9.78 -16.19
N ASP A 51 5.57 9.61 -17.42
CA ASP A 51 4.75 9.64 -18.64
C ASP A 51 3.83 8.42 -18.72
N SER A 52 4.22 7.32 -18.07
CA SER A 52 3.42 6.11 -17.97
C SER A 52 3.73 5.31 -16.71
N VAL A 53 2.70 4.72 -16.10
CA VAL A 53 2.82 3.84 -14.94
C VAL A 53 2.28 2.46 -15.32
N TRP A 54 3.13 1.44 -15.19
CA TRP A 54 2.86 0.08 -15.65
C TRP A 54 2.94 -0.95 -14.52
N VAL A 55 2.10 -1.97 -14.62
CA VAL A 55 2.22 -3.20 -13.85
C VAL A 55 2.48 -4.36 -14.81
N SER A 56 3.62 -5.03 -14.63
CA SER A 56 3.97 -6.27 -15.34
C SER A 56 3.50 -7.49 -14.55
N THR A 57 2.54 -8.23 -15.09
CA THR A 57 1.93 -9.38 -14.42
C THR A 57 1.61 -10.52 -15.39
N ASP A 58 1.54 -11.74 -14.84
CA ASP A 58 1.09 -12.97 -15.48
C ASP A 58 -0.33 -13.37 -15.03
N HIS A 59 -0.97 -12.60 -14.15
CA HIS A 59 -2.21 -12.98 -13.48
C HIS A 59 -3.37 -12.00 -13.76
N ASP A 60 -4.54 -12.54 -14.13
CA ASP A 60 -5.71 -11.76 -14.56
C ASP A 60 -6.25 -10.83 -13.47
N GLU A 61 -6.37 -11.33 -12.24
CA GLU A 61 -6.87 -10.52 -11.13
C GLU A 61 -5.92 -9.37 -10.75
N ILE A 62 -4.60 -9.58 -10.87
CA ILE A 62 -3.61 -8.53 -10.62
C ILE A 62 -3.72 -7.47 -11.72
N ALA A 63 -3.92 -7.88 -12.98
CA ALA A 63 -4.13 -6.97 -14.09
C ALA A 63 -5.39 -6.10 -13.87
N ARG A 64 -6.53 -6.73 -13.55
CA ARG A 64 -7.80 -6.04 -13.29
C ARG A 64 -7.66 -4.99 -12.18
N ILE A 65 -7.13 -5.39 -11.02
CA ILE A 65 -6.93 -4.48 -9.88
C ILE A 65 -5.98 -3.35 -10.25
N SER A 66 -4.90 -3.63 -10.99
CA SER A 66 -3.94 -2.59 -11.39
C SER A 66 -4.57 -1.54 -12.31
N GLN A 67 -5.46 -1.96 -13.22
CA GLN A 67 -6.21 -1.06 -14.10
C GLN A 67 -7.21 -0.20 -13.32
N GLU A 68 -7.90 -0.75 -12.33
CA GLU A 68 -8.80 -0.01 -11.44
C GLU A 68 -8.08 1.10 -10.67
N TRP A 69 -6.79 0.89 -10.38
CA TRP A 69 -5.91 1.87 -9.76
C TRP A 69 -5.20 2.81 -10.75
N GLY A 70 -5.58 2.78 -12.04
CA GLY A 70 -5.10 3.72 -13.05
C GLY A 70 -3.75 3.38 -13.68
N ALA A 71 -3.22 2.17 -13.45
CA ALA A 71 -2.00 1.72 -14.09
C ALA A 71 -2.29 1.00 -15.42
N GLN A 72 -1.36 1.12 -16.37
CA GLN A 72 -1.33 0.30 -17.56
C GLN A 72 -0.82 -1.11 -17.22
N VAL A 73 -1.21 -2.12 -18.00
CA VAL A 73 -0.82 -3.52 -17.74
C VAL A 73 0.04 -4.05 -18.87
N PHE A 74 1.19 -4.60 -18.51
CA PHE A 74 2.01 -5.41 -19.38
C PHE A 74 1.86 -6.89 -19.01
N ARG A 75 1.43 -7.71 -19.97
CA ARG A 75 1.36 -9.17 -19.78
C ARG A 75 2.72 -9.78 -20.06
N ARG A 76 3.42 -10.17 -18.99
CA ARG A 76 4.73 -10.80 -19.11
C ARG A 76 4.64 -12.29 -19.38
N SER A 77 5.70 -12.84 -19.97
CA SER A 77 5.85 -14.26 -20.22
C SER A 77 5.90 -15.10 -18.93
N ALA A 78 5.51 -16.37 -19.06
CA ALA A 78 5.65 -17.33 -17.97
C ALA A 78 7.13 -17.53 -17.55
N GLN A 79 8.07 -17.30 -18.48
CA GLN A 79 9.51 -17.43 -18.22
C GLN A 79 9.98 -16.36 -17.23
N THR A 80 9.62 -15.09 -17.42
CA THR A 80 10.04 -14.00 -16.51
C THR A 80 9.13 -13.86 -15.28
N ALA A 81 8.04 -14.61 -15.23
CA ALA A 81 7.20 -14.77 -14.04
C ALA A 81 7.64 -15.92 -13.11
N ALA A 82 8.55 -16.79 -13.55
CA ALA A 82 8.98 -17.93 -12.77
C ALA A 82 9.75 -17.56 -11.49
N ASP A 83 9.73 -18.47 -10.52
CA ASP A 83 10.25 -18.23 -9.18
C ASP A 83 11.74 -17.88 -9.10
N LYS A 84 12.54 -18.45 -10.01
CA LYS A 84 13.99 -18.28 -10.08
C LYS A 84 14.40 -17.17 -11.05
N SER A 85 13.45 -16.53 -11.72
CA SER A 85 13.73 -15.52 -12.72
C SER A 85 14.16 -14.22 -12.03
N PRO A 86 15.35 -13.70 -12.35
CA PRO A 86 15.79 -12.39 -11.88
C PRO A 86 14.80 -11.29 -12.26
N SER A 87 14.61 -10.30 -11.38
CA SER A 87 13.72 -9.16 -11.67
C SER A 87 14.13 -8.45 -12.96
N ILE A 88 15.43 -8.35 -13.25
CA ILE A 88 15.97 -7.67 -14.42
C ILE A 88 15.45 -8.27 -15.74
N ASP A 89 15.21 -9.58 -15.80
CA ASP A 89 14.72 -10.24 -17.01
C ASP A 89 13.31 -9.77 -17.36
N ALA A 90 12.44 -9.58 -16.35
CA ALA A 90 11.09 -9.07 -16.55
C ALA A 90 11.09 -7.59 -16.98
N VAL A 91 12.01 -6.78 -16.43
CA VAL A 91 12.16 -5.37 -16.83
C VAL A 91 12.71 -5.27 -18.26
N LYS A 92 13.67 -6.12 -18.62
CA LYS A 92 14.21 -6.22 -19.97
C LYS A 92 13.17 -6.68 -20.99
N GLU A 93 12.32 -7.64 -20.62
CA GLU A 93 11.17 -8.04 -21.45
C GLU A 93 10.24 -6.84 -21.73
N PHE A 94 9.90 -6.07 -20.69
CA PHE A 94 9.11 -4.85 -20.84
C PHE A 94 9.79 -3.82 -21.77
N ALA A 95 11.06 -3.51 -21.51
CA ALA A 95 11.84 -2.52 -22.29
C ALA A 95 12.02 -2.90 -23.77
N THR A 96 11.99 -4.21 -24.07
CA THR A 96 12.06 -4.72 -25.45
C THR A 96 10.76 -4.47 -26.20
N HIS A 97 9.61 -4.55 -25.52
CA HIS A 97 8.28 -4.31 -26.12
C HIS A 97 7.88 -2.84 -26.17
N HIS A 98 8.57 -1.97 -25.41
CA HIS A 98 8.26 -0.54 -25.29
C HIS A 98 9.50 0.29 -25.68
N PRO A 99 9.86 0.34 -26.98
CA PRO A 99 11.04 1.06 -27.46
C PRO A 99 10.93 2.59 -27.30
N GLU A 100 9.73 3.11 -27.04
CA GLU A 100 9.48 4.52 -26.75
C GLU A 100 9.94 4.95 -25.35
N VAL A 101 10.19 4.02 -24.44
CA VAL A 101 10.61 4.30 -23.05
C VAL A 101 12.11 4.57 -23.00
N ASP A 102 12.53 5.71 -22.45
CA ASP A 102 13.95 6.06 -22.30
C ASP A 102 14.49 5.73 -20.91
N TYR A 103 13.66 5.89 -19.88
CA TYR A 103 14.01 5.65 -18.47
C TYR A 103 12.98 4.73 -17.83
N ILE A 104 13.45 3.78 -17.01
CA ILE A 104 12.59 2.85 -16.29
C ILE A 104 12.86 2.95 -14.79
N ALA A 105 11.81 3.25 -14.03
CA ALA A 105 11.78 3.14 -12.57
C ALA A 105 11.12 1.81 -12.17
N GLN A 106 11.92 0.79 -11.92
CA GLN A 106 11.43 -0.46 -11.35
C GLN A 106 11.11 -0.24 -9.87
N VAL A 107 9.84 -0.40 -9.48
CA VAL A 107 9.37 -0.20 -8.10
C VAL A 107 8.84 -1.51 -7.53
N GLN A 108 9.22 -1.84 -6.30
CA GLN A 108 8.80 -3.07 -5.63
C GLN A 108 7.62 -2.82 -4.68
N CYS A 109 6.51 -3.54 -4.87
CA CYS A 109 5.32 -3.45 -4.02
C CYS A 109 5.56 -3.86 -2.57
N THR A 110 6.65 -4.58 -2.29
CA THR A 110 7.00 -5.02 -0.93
C THR A 110 7.50 -3.87 -0.05
N SER A 111 7.72 -2.69 -0.63
CA SER A 111 7.96 -1.43 0.09
C SER A 111 6.77 -0.45 -0.02
N PRO A 112 5.64 -0.71 0.67
CA PRO A 112 4.40 0.05 0.51
C PRO A 112 4.41 1.46 1.12
N CYS A 113 5.48 1.85 1.82
CA CYS A 113 5.60 3.19 2.43
C CYS A 113 6.21 4.24 1.48
N LEU A 114 6.21 3.97 0.17
CA LEU A 114 6.66 4.89 -0.86
C LEU A 114 5.80 6.18 -0.87
N HIS A 115 6.43 7.31 -1.17
CA HIS A 115 5.78 8.62 -1.27
C HIS A 115 6.15 9.26 -2.61
N PRO A 116 5.32 10.18 -3.13
CA PRO A 116 5.63 10.93 -4.35
C PRO A 116 7.02 11.56 -4.38
N PHE A 117 7.47 12.16 -3.27
CA PHE A 117 8.79 12.79 -3.20
C PHE A 117 9.96 11.79 -3.26
N HIS A 118 9.75 10.53 -2.87
CA HIS A 118 10.78 9.49 -2.94
C HIS A 118 11.13 9.12 -4.39
N VAL A 119 10.20 9.32 -5.33
CA VAL A 119 10.41 9.05 -6.76
C VAL A 119 10.76 10.30 -7.57
N ALA A 120 10.30 11.47 -7.13
CA ALA A 120 10.66 12.76 -7.73
C ALA A 120 12.16 13.06 -7.68
N GLY A 121 12.82 12.75 -6.55
CA GLY A 121 14.26 12.94 -6.40
C GLY A 121 15.09 12.19 -7.45
N PRO A 122 14.95 10.85 -7.55
CA PRO A 122 15.61 10.06 -8.60
C PRO A 122 15.26 10.50 -10.03
N CYS A 123 13.99 10.85 -10.32
CA CYS A 123 13.61 11.38 -11.63
C CYS A 123 14.40 12.64 -11.98
N ARG A 124 14.53 13.58 -11.03
CA ARG A 124 15.33 14.79 -11.20
C ARG A 124 16.80 14.49 -11.42
N MET A 125 17.39 13.59 -10.63
CA MET A 125 18.80 13.17 -10.79
C MET A 125 19.06 12.64 -12.21
N MET A 126 18.14 11.83 -12.76
CA MET A 126 18.32 11.30 -14.12
C MET A 126 18.08 12.34 -15.23
N ARG A 127 17.03 13.17 -15.11
CA ARG A 127 16.68 14.18 -16.12
C ARG A 127 17.64 15.37 -16.17
N GLU A 128 18.01 15.90 -15.00
CA GLU A 128 18.74 17.16 -14.89
C GLU A 128 20.25 16.94 -14.66
N GLU A 129 20.61 15.94 -13.85
CA GLU A 129 22.00 15.73 -13.44
C GLU A 129 22.71 14.65 -14.27
N GLY A 130 21.98 13.98 -15.17
CA GLY A 130 22.52 13.01 -16.12
C GLY A 130 23.01 11.71 -15.49
N PHE A 131 22.38 11.26 -14.39
CA PHE A 131 22.62 9.92 -13.85
C PHE A 131 22.04 8.84 -14.77
N ASP A 132 22.78 7.74 -14.92
CA ASP A 132 22.36 6.59 -15.72
C ASP A 132 21.59 5.57 -14.87
N SER A 133 21.86 5.52 -13.56
CA SER A 133 21.10 4.72 -12.61
C SER A 133 21.02 5.34 -11.22
N VAL A 134 19.88 5.19 -10.55
CA VAL A 134 19.63 5.64 -9.19
C VAL A 134 18.83 4.60 -8.43
N PHE A 135 19.26 4.19 -7.24
CA PHE A 135 18.56 3.18 -6.44
C PHE A 135 18.33 3.63 -5.00
N ALA A 136 17.32 3.03 -4.36
CA ALA A 136 16.93 3.38 -3.01
C ALA A 136 17.84 2.72 -1.96
N VAL A 137 18.31 3.52 -1.00
CA VAL A 137 19.12 3.06 0.13
C VAL A 137 18.57 3.56 1.45
N THR A 138 18.89 2.86 2.53
CA THR A 138 18.61 3.28 3.91
C THR A 138 19.90 3.23 4.72
N ARG A 139 20.14 4.28 5.52
CA ARG A 139 21.29 4.34 6.41
C ARG A 139 21.11 3.49 7.66
N ARG A 140 22.09 2.65 7.97
CA ARG A 140 22.12 1.75 9.12
C ARG A 140 23.41 1.94 9.92
N HIS A 141 23.29 1.78 11.23
CA HIS A 141 24.43 1.87 12.18
C HIS A 141 24.68 0.50 12.80
N GLY A 142 24.70 -0.53 11.95
CA GLY A 142 24.96 -1.91 12.36
C GLY A 142 26.46 -2.20 12.34
N PHE A 143 26.95 -2.87 13.38
CA PHE A 143 28.32 -3.35 13.40
C PHE A 143 28.42 -4.70 12.71
N ARG A 144 29.23 -4.78 11.65
CA ARG A 144 29.43 -5.99 10.85
C ARG A 144 30.63 -6.77 11.36
N TRP A 145 30.48 -8.09 11.39
CA TRP A 145 31.50 -9.05 11.79
C TRP A 145 31.59 -10.14 10.71
N GLN A 146 32.79 -10.66 10.50
CA GLN A 146 33.02 -11.75 9.55
C GLN A 146 32.29 -13.02 10.01
N GLU A 147 31.50 -13.63 9.12
CA GLU A 147 30.88 -14.92 9.38
C GLU A 147 31.92 -16.05 9.44
N VAL A 148 31.71 -17.03 10.33
CA VAL A 148 32.63 -18.15 10.50
C VAL A 148 31.85 -19.45 10.62
N HIS A 149 32.26 -20.45 9.84
CA HIS A 149 31.72 -21.81 9.93
C HIS A 149 32.71 -22.74 10.63
N GLY A 150 32.22 -23.63 11.51
CA GLY A 150 33.05 -24.67 12.12
C GLY A 150 33.96 -24.25 13.29
N GLY A 151 33.61 -23.19 14.04
CA GLY A 151 34.26 -22.86 15.32
C GLY A 151 35.54 -22.02 15.24
N GLY A 152 35.75 -21.26 14.16
CA GLY A 152 36.88 -20.34 14.02
C GLY A 152 36.70 -18.97 14.69
N LYS A 153 37.66 -18.06 14.47
CA LYS A 153 37.64 -16.68 15.00
C LYS A 153 36.99 -15.71 14.00
N THR A 154 36.17 -14.80 14.50
CA THR A 154 35.57 -13.69 13.73
C THR A 154 36.41 -12.41 13.83
N ALA A 155 36.26 -11.51 12.87
CA ALA A 155 36.90 -10.20 12.84
C ALA A 155 35.87 -9.08 12.58
N PRO A 156 36.05 -7.89 13.17
CA PRO A 156 35.21 -6.74 12.91
C PRO A 156 35.44 -6.21 11.48
N LEU A 157 34.37 -5.84 10.76
CA LEU A 157 34.45 -5.33 9.39
C LEU A 157 34.33 -3.81 9.28
N ASN A 158 33.67 -3.16 10.23
CA ASN A 158 33.40 -1.71 10.20
C ASN A 158 33.52 -1.01 11.57
N LEU A 159 34.23 -1.63 12.52
CA LEU A 159 34.48 -1.05 13.85
C LEU A 159 35.85 -1.43 14.40
N ASP A 160 36.37 -0.61 15.31
CA ASP A 160 37.42 -1.01 16.24
C ASP A 160 36.77 -1.43 17.58
N PRO A 161 36.88 -2.71 18.00
CA PRO A 161 36.36 -3.15 19.29
C PRO A 161 36.95 -2.44 20.51
N LYS A 162 38.16 -1.86 20.39
CA LYS A 162 38.78 -1.07 21.45
C LYS A 162 38.23 0.35 21.54
N ASN A 163 37.72 0.88 20.43
CA ASN A 163 37.20 2.25 20.32
C ASN A 163 35.84 2.23 19.61
N ARG A 164 34.84 1.63 20.26
CA ARG A 164 33.53 1.43 19.64
C ARG A 164 32.78 2.76 19.50
N PRO A 165 32.46 3.22 18.28
CA PRO A 165 31.78 4.50 18.10
C PRO A 165 30.32 4.42 18.57
N ARG A 166 29.77 5.50 19.11
CA ARG A 166 28.32 5.63 19.32
C ARG A 166 27.66 5.97 17.98
N ARG A 167 26.33 5.88 17.92
CA ARG A 167 25.56 6.15 16.70
C ARG A 167 25.84 7.54 16.11
N GLN A 168 26.04 8.55 16.96
CA GLN A 168 26.33 9.92 16.55
C GLN A 168 27.80 10.18 16.20
N ASP A 169 28.69 9.22 16.44
CA ASP A 169 30.13 9.39 16.24
C ASP A 169 30.59 8.95 14.84
N TRP A 170 29.67 8.45 13.99
CA TRP A 170 29.95 8.07 12.60
C TRP A 170 28.67 8.10 11.75
N ASP A 171 28.83 8.19 10.43
CA ASP A 171 27.72 8.35 9.49
C ASP A 171 26.92 7.06 9.25
N GLY A 172 27.39 5.90 9.72
CA GLY A 172 26.79 4.61 9.36
C GLY A 172 27.12 4.16 7.93
N GLU A 173 26.39 3.15 7.47
CA GLU A 173 26.52 2.58 6.12
C GLU A 173 25.19 2.62 5.38
N LEU A 174 25.26 2.80 4.06
CA LEU A 174 24.09 2.75 3.18
C LEU A 174 23.85 1.30 2.73
N ILE A 175 22.61 0.84 2.86
CA ILE A 175 22.18 -0.49 2.43
C ILE A 175 21.00 -0.30 1.49
N GLU A 176 21.00 -1.01 0.36
CA GLU A 176 19.83 -1.06 -0.52
C GLU A 176 18.60 -1.50 0.27
N ASN A 177 17.47 -0.85 0.01
CA ASN A 177 16.23 -1.14 0.72
C ASN A 177 15.14 -1.78 -0.15
N GLY A 178 15.46 -2.11 -1.41
CA GLY A 178 14.56 -2.76 -2.34
C GLY A 178 13.42 -1.89 -2.87
N SER A 179 13.24 -0.66 -2.41
CA SER A 179 12.05 0.13 -2.77
C SER A 179 11.98 0.45 -4.27
N PHE A 180 13.09 0.84 -4.88
CA PHE A 180 13.16 1.12 -6.31
C PHE A 180 14.56 1.07 -6.91
N TYR A 181 14.58 0.88 -8.23
CA TYR A 181 15.76 0.90 -9.10
C TYR A 181 15.42 1.67 -10.38
N PHE A 182 16.07 2.81 -10.59
CA PHE A 182 15.91 3.66 -11.76
C PHE A 182 17.12 3.44 -12.66
N ALA A 183 16.88 3.23 -13.95
CA ALA A 183 17.93 3.01 -14.91
C ALA A 183 17.53 3.50 -16.31
N THR A 184 18.52 3.84 -17.14
CA THR A 184 18.30 4.04 -18.57
C THR A 184 17.86 2.73 -19.23
N ARG A 185 17.11 2.86 -20.33
CA ARG A 185 16.73 1.71 -21.14
C ARG A 185 17.95 0.92 -21.62
N GLU A 186 19.03 1.59 -21.99
CA GLU A 186 20.27 0.94 -22.44
C GLU A 186 20.83 0.00 -21.36
N LEU A 187 20.95 0.46 -20.11
CA LEU A 187 21.43 -0.38 -19.00
C LEU A 187 20.52 -1.58 -18.75
N ILE A 188 19.20 -1.39 -18.80
CA ILE A 188 18.24 -2.47 -18.63
C ILE A 188 18.37 -3.51 -19.74
N LEU A 189 18.56 -3.08 -20.99
CA LEU A 189 18.78 -3.99 -22.12
C LEU A 189 20.09 -4.76 -21.98
N ASP A 190 21.11 -4.17 -21.37
CA ASP A 190 22.37 -4.83 -21.01
C ASP A 190 22.23 -5.76 -19.79
N GLY A 191 21.07 -5.77 -19.13
CA GLY A 191 20.79 -6.63 -17.98
C GLY A 191 21.31 -6.08 -16.65
N LEU A 192 21.38 -4.75 -16.52
CA LEU A 192 21.89 -4.06 -15.33
C LEU A 192 20.86 -3.08 -14.77
N PHE A 193 20.62 -3.14 -13.45
CA PHE A 193 19.90 -2.08 -12.73
C PHE A 193 20.81 -0.90 -12.36
N GLN A 194 22.10 -1.16 -12.18
CA GLN A 194 23.08 -0.21 -11.66
C GLN A 194 24.29 -0.21 -12.60
N GLY A 195 24.63 0.95 -13.14
CA GLY A 195 25.71 1.12 -14.11
C GLY A 195 25.87 2.58 -14.54
N GLY A 196 26.91 2.86 -15.32
CA GLY A 196 27.20 4.21 -15.81
C GLY A 196 27.50 5.20 -14.68
N LYS A 197 26.94 6.41 -14.76
CA LYS A 197 26.93 7.38 -13.66
C LYS A 197 25.88 6.93 -12.63
N ILE A 198 26.35 6.28 -11.57
CA ILE A 198 25.53 5.68 -10.51
C ILE A 198 25.28 6.71 -9.40
N GLY A 199 24.02 6.84 -9.00
CA GLY A 199 23.57 7.59 -7.83
C GLY A 199 22.77 6.71 -6.86
N TYR A 200 22.53 7.23 -5.67
CA TYR A 200 21.60 6.62 -4.72
C TYR A 200 20.65 7.68 -4.17
N PHE A 201 19.48 7.25 -3.71
CA PHE A 201 18.54 8.11 -3.01
C PHE A 201 18.29 7.54 -1.60
N GLU A 202 18.70 8.30 -0.59
CA GLU A 202 18.56 7.88 0.81
C GLU A 202 17.13 8.10 1.31
N MET A 203 16.45 7.00 1.63
CA MET A 203 15.13 7.01 2.26
C MET A 203 15.25 6.88 3.77
N GLN A 204 14.34 7.55 4.49
CA GLN A 204 14.26 7.41 5.94
C GLN A 204 13.84 5.99 6.34
N ALA A 205 14.29 5.56 7.52
CA ALA A 205 14.12 4.19 7.98
C ALA A 205 12.65 3.76 8.15
N GLU A 206 11.76 4.70 8.44
CA GLU A 206 10.32 4.46 8.55
C GLU A 206 9.65 4.04 7.23
N TYR A 207 10.21 4.46 6.08
CA TYR A 207 9.71 4.11 4.76
C TYR A 207 10.32 2.81 4.21
N SER A 208 11.42 2.36 4.82
CA SER A 208 12.14 1.15 4.48
C SER A 208 11.50 -0.06 5.16
N VAL A 209 10.48 -0.59 4.49
CA VAL A 209 9.76 -1.81 4.86
C VAL A 209 9.94 -2.79 3.72
N ASP A 210 10.21 -4.04 4.05
CA ASP A 210 10.15 -5.13 3.10
C ASP A 210 9.18 -6.19 3.65
N ILE A 211 8.32 -6.72 2.79
CA ILE A 211 7.29 -7.69 3.14
C ILE A 211 7.59 -8.98 2.40
N ASP A 212 8.24 -9.92 3.08
CA ASP A 212 8.62 -11.20 2.50
C ASP A 212 7.74 -12.35 2.99
N THR A 213 7.35 -12.29 4.26
CA THR A 213 6.67 -13.38 4.97
C THR A 213 5.38 -12.91 5.63
N ASP A 214 4.50 -13.85 6.01
CA ASP A 214 3.26 -13.50 6.73
C ASP A 214 3.53 -12.90 8.12
N ILE A 215 4.70 -13.17 8.73
CA ILE A 215 5.10 -12.58 10.01
C ILE A 215 5.26 -11.05 9.87
N ASP A 216 5.66 -10.59 8.69
CA ASP A 216 5.84 -9.17 8.39
C ASP A 216 4.49 -8.46 8.23
N TRP A 217 3.40 -9.17 7.93
CA TRP A 217 2.13 -8.57 7.51
C TRP A 217 1.50 -7.64 8.56
N PRO A 218 1.30 -8.05 9.83
CA PRO A 218 0.70 -7.15 10.83
C PRO A 218 1.59 -5.95 11.15
N ILE A 219 2.92 -6.14 11.12
CA ILE A 219 3.89 -5.07 11.36
C ILE A 219 3.87 -4.08 10.19
N ALA A 220 3.84 -4.59 8.96
CA ALA A 220 3.74 -3.79 7.76
C ALA A 220 2.43 -3.00 7.73
N GLU A 221 1.32 -3.60 8.14
CA GLU A 221 0.01 -2.95 8.23
C GLU A 221 0.05 -1.75 9.19
N GLN A 222 0.57 -1.94 10.41
CA GLN A 222 0.75 -0.83 11.35
C GLN A 222 1.72 0.23 10.84
N ARG A 223 2.73 -0.19 10.07
CA ARG A 223 3.72 0.73 9.52
C ARG A 223 3.15 1.58 8.39
N VAL A 224 2.39 1.00 7.45
CA VAL A 224 1.70 1.81 6.41
C VAL A 224 0.63 2.70 7.02
N LEU A 225 -0.04 2.26 8.10
CA LEU A 225 -0.99 3.11 8.82
C LEU A 225 -0.34 4.36 9.41
N LYS A 226 0.93 4.25 9.84
CA LYS A 226 1.66 5.34 10.49
C LYS A 226 2.49 6.19 9.53
N PHE A 227 3.12 5.57 8.53
CA PHE A 227 4.11 6.20 7.65
C PHE A 227 3.82 5.97 6.18
N GLY A 228 2.68 5.42 5.80
CA GLY A 228 2.29 5.23 4.41
C GLY A 228 1.76 6.51 3.78
N TYR A 229 1.80 6.56 2.45
CA TYR A 229 1.20 7.63 1.67
C TYR A 229 -0.26 7.31 1.34
N PHE A 230 -1.20 8.14 1.80
CA PHE A 230 -2.65 7.91 1.65
C PHE A 230 -3.30 8.59 0.45
N GLY A 231 -2.51 9.26 -0.41
CA GLY A 231 -2.99 10.07 -1.52
C GLY A 231 -2.97 11.57 -1.21
N LYS A 232 -3.16 12.39 -2.26
CA LYS A 232 -3.17 13.87 -2.14
C LYS A 232 -4.26 14.36 -1.19
N THR A 233 -5.42 13.74 -1.29
CA THR A 233 -6.48 13.89 -0.30
C THR A 233 -6.25 12.89 0.81
N ARG A 234 -5.81 13.36 1.99
CA ARG A 234 -5.97 12.53 3.19
C ARG A 234 -7.45 12.17 3.28
N PRO A 235 -7.81 10.88 3.43
CA PRO A 235 -9.16 10.55 3.86
C PRO A 235 -9.41 11.38 5.11
N GLN A 236 -10.46 12.20 5.13
CA GLN A 236 -10.77 13.04 6.29
C GLN A 236 -11.19 12.21 7.53
N GLY A 237 -10.99 10.88 7.46
CA GLY A 237 -11.60 9.89 8.33
C GLY A 237 -13.03 9.62 7.91
N ILE A 238 -13.54 8.45 8.30
CA ILE A 238 -14.98 8.26 8.36
C ILE A 238 -15.47 9.08 9.55
N CYS A 239 -16.39 10.00 9.29
CA CYS A 239 -17.02 10.82 10.32
C CYS A 239 -18.39 10.25 10.72
N LEU A 240 -19.03 9.51 9.80
CA LEU A 240 -20.33 8.89 10.00
C LEU A 240 -20.30 7.43 9.56
N VAL A 241 -20.58 6.51 10.48
CA VAL A 241 -20.90 5.11 10.18
C VAL A 241 -22.40 4.91 10.34
N VAL A 242 -23.04 4.38 9.32
CA VAL A 242 -24.45 4.02 9.34
C VAL A 242 -24.56 2.50 9.23
N LEU A 243 -25.20 1.88 10.21
CA LEU A 243 -25.36 0.43 10.29
C LEU A 243 -26.80 0.03 9.97
N GLY A 244 -26.98 -1.01 9.18
CA GLY A 244 -28.24 -1.76 9.17
C GLY A 244 -28.53 -2.37 10.55
N ALA A 245 -29.77 -2.32 11.00
CA ALA A 245 -30.20 -3.10 12.16
C ALA A 245 -30.38 -4.57 11.77
N ASP A 246 -31.12 -4.79 10.69
CA ASP A 246 -31.47 -6.10 10.16
C ASP A 246 -30.31 -6.65 9.32
N GLY A 247 -29.73 -7.78 9.74
CA GLY A 247 -28.71 -8.51 8.98
C GLY A 247 -27.28 -8.02 9.14
N VAL A 248 -27.08 -6.93 9.89
CA VAL A 248 -25.75 -6.38 10.21
C VAL A 248 -25.53 -6.42 11.72
N LEU A 249 -26.34 -5.71 12.50
CA LEU A 249 -26.29 -5.76 13.97
C LEU A 249 -26.99 -6.99 14.58
N THR A 250 -27.85 -7.62 13.79
CA THR A 250 -28.59 -8.83 14.15
C THR A 250 -28.29 -9.91 13.11
N ASP A 251 -28.40 -11.16 13.52
CA ASP A 251 -28.18 -12.34 12.67
C ASP A 251 -29.37 -12.66 11.75
N ASN A 252 -30.31 -11.71 11.57
CA ASN A 252 -31.57 -11.88 10.85
C ASN A 252 -32.48 -13.00 11.41
N GLN A 253 -32.22 -13.52 12.61
CA GLN A 253 -33.11 -14.47 13.25
C GLN A 253 -34.09 -13.75 14.18
N VAL A 254 -35.35 -14.14 14.06
CA VAL A 254 -36.44 -13.64 14.91
C VAL A 254 -37.08 -14.84 15.58
N HIS A 255 -37.00 -14.92 16.92
CA HIS A 255 -37.66 -15.95 17.69
C HIS A 255 -39.00 -15.41 18.21
N LEU A 256 -40.07 -16.15 17.97
CA LEU A 256 -41.42 -15.79 18.39
C LEU A 256 -41.96 -16.82 19.37
N THR A 257 -42.54 -16.37 20.48
CA THR A 257 -43.25 -17.25 21.43
C THR A 257 -44.71 -17.42 21.02
N SER A 258 -45.38 -18.42 21.58
CA SER A 258 -46.81 -18.65 21.38
C SER A 258 -47.69 -17.52 21.92
N THR A 259 -47.14 -16.66 22.80
CA THR A 259 -47.79 -15.46 23.35
C THR A 259 -47.51 -14.20 22.53
N GLY A 260 -46.69 -14.29 21.47
CA GLY A 260 -46.38 -13.18 20.57
C GLY A 260 -45.18 -12.32 20.99
N GLU A 261 -44.37 -12.78 21.94
CA GLU A 261 -43.12 -12.08 22.30
C GLU A 261 -42.04 -12.36 21.26
N GLU A 262 -41.23 -11.34 20.97
CA GLU A 262 -40.15 -11.39 20.00
C GLU A 262 -38.78 -11.33 20.70
N PHE A 263 -37.84 -12.16 20.27
CA PHE A 263 -36.46 -12.13 20.72
C PHE A 263 -35.52 -12.06 19.51
N ARG A 264 -34.50 -11.21 19.63
CA ARG A 264 -33.40 -11.10 18.66
C ARG A 264 -32.07 -11.16 19.39
N SER A 265 -31.08 -11.76 18.73
CA SER A 265 -29.71 -11.84 19.22
C SER A 265 -28.85 -10.73 18.61
N PHE A 266 -27.90 -10.22 19.38
CA PHE A 266 -26.88 -9.29 18.91
C PHE A 266 -25.55 -9.60 19.60
N ASN A 267 -24.42 -9.27 18.97
CA ASN A 267 -23.11 -9.55 19.53
C ASN A 267 -22.64 -8.40 20.42
N TYR A 268 -22.18 -8.73 21.63
CA TYR A 268 -21.63 -7.73 22.54
C TYR A 268 -20.32 -7.12 22.01
N SER A 269 -19.56 -7.87 21.20
CA SER A 269 -18.34 -7.38 20.55
C SER A 269 -18.62 -6.20 19.62
N ASP A 270 -19.77 -6.19 18.93
CA ASP A 270 -20.18 -5.07 18.08
C ASP A 270 -20.40 -3.81 18.91
N THR A 271 -20.98 -3.94 20.10
CA THR A 271 -21.14 -2.82 21.04
C THR A 271 -19.79 -2.23 21.44
N ILE A 272 -18.79 -3.08 21.69
CA ILE A 272 -17.43 -2.62 22.04
C ILE A 272 -16.80 -1.89 20.84
N GLY A 273 -16.88 -2.46 19.64
CA GLY A 273 -16.33 -1.86 18.42
C GLY A 273 -16.96 -0.50 18.10
N ILE A 274 -18.29 -0.41 18.18
CA ILE A 274 -19.05 0.83 17.97
C ILE A 274 -18.64 1.90 18.99
N LYS A 275 -18.50 1.54 20.27
CA LYS A 275 -18.04 2.48 21.30
C LYS A 275 -16.60 2.95 21.08
N GLN A 276 -15.72 2.10 20.55
CA GLN A 276 -14.36 2.51 20.17
C GLN A 276 -14.35 3.48 18.99
N LEU A 277 -15.25 3.31 18.01
CA LEU A 277 -15.44 4.27 16.92
C LEU A 277 -15.93 5.61 17.45
N GLN A 278 -16.97 5.60 18.27
CA GLN A 278 -17.52 6.80 18.90
C GLN A 278 -16.49 7.54 19.75
N ALA A 279 -15.66 6.82 20.51
CA ALA A 279 -14.57 7.42 21.30
C ALA A 279 -13.50 8.11 20.45
N ARG A 280 -13.40 7.78 19.16
CA ARG A 280 -12.51 8.44 18.19
C ARG A 280 -13.20 9.56 17.40
N GLY A 281 -14.41 9.96 17.79
CA GLY A 281 -15.17 11.04 17.17
C GLY A 281 -15.97 10.62 15.93
N VAL A 282 -16.13 9.32 15.68
CA VAL A 282 -16.98 8.82 14.59
C VAL A 282 -18.42 8.72 15.09
N GLU A 283 -19.34 9.43 14.44
CA GLU A 283 -20.77 9.30 14.75
C GLU A 283 -21.30 7.98 14.19
N VAL A 284 -22.14 7.30 14.98
CA VAL A 284 -22.78 6.05 14.56
C VAL A 284 -24.29 6.24 14.56
N LYS A 285 -24.92 5.89 13.44
CA LYS A 285 -26.39 5.86 13.28
C LYS A 285 -26.85 4.48 12.82
N VAL A 286 -28.10 4.16 13.08
CA VAL A 286 -28.71 2.86 12.75
C VAL A 286 -29.93 3.08 11.86
N ILE A 287 -30.08 2.26 10.82
CA ILE A 287 -31.28 2.20 10.00
C ILE A 287 -31.91 0.81 10.14
N ALA A 288 -33.19 0.77 10.48
CA ALA A 288 -33.98 -0.45 10.54
C ALA A 288 -35.12 -0.42 9.50
N ASP A 289 -35.41 -1.60 8.93
CA ASP A 289 -36.47 -1.74 7.92
C ASP A 289 -37.84 -1.84 8.58
N GLY A 290 -37.91 -2.52 9.73
CA GLY A 290 -39.12 -2.70 10.51
C GLY A 290 -39.27 -1.75 11.70
N GLN A 291 -40.44 -1.79 12.32
CA GLN A 291 -40.68 -1.21 13.65
C GLN A 291 -40.43 -2.29 14.71
N SER A 292 -39.54 -2.02 15.66
CA SER A 292 -39.27 -2.94 16.76
C SER A 292 -38.75 -2.21 18.00
N SER A 293 -39.41 -2.42 19.15
CA SER A 293 -38.97 -1.87 20.43
C SER A 293 -37.63 -2.44 20.90
N ILE A 294 -37.25 -3.63 20.40
CA ILE A 294 -35.95 -4.26 20.66
C ILE A 294 -34.84 -3.46 19.99
N LEU A 295 -35.05 -3.01 18.75
CA LEU A 295 -34.07 -2.22 18.00
C LEU A 295 -33.87 -0.83 18.60
N ASP A 296 -34.93 -0.22 19.15
CA ASP A 296 -34.82 1.02 19.92
C ASP A 296 -33.96 0.83 21.19
N SER A 297 -34.17 -0.29 21.90
CA SER A 297 -33.38 -0.65 23.08
C SER A 297 -31.90 -0.92 22.73
N LEU A 298 -31.65 -1.57 21.58
CA LEU A 298 -30.31 -1.80 21.06
C LEU A 298 -29.61 -0.47 20.73
N ALA A 299 -30.26 0.42 19.99
CA ALA A 299 -29.71 1.72 19.61
C ALA A 299 -29.31 2.56 20.84
N LYS A 300 -30.17 2.59 21.87
CA LYS A 300 -29.86 3.22 23.16
C LYS A 300 -28.62 2.62 23.83
N ARG A 301 -28.45 1.30 23.77
CA ARG A 301 -27.29 0.60 24.34
C ARG A 301 -26.00 0.90 23.57
N LEU A 302 -26.10 1.09 22.26
CA LEU A 302 -25.03 1.52 21.38
C LEU A 302 -24.70 3.02 21.50
N GLY A 303 -25.60 3.82 22.09
CA GLY A 303 -25.47 5.27 22.09
C GLY A 303 -25.56 5.87 20.68
N ALA A 304 -26.38 5.26 19.82
CA ALA A 304 -26.55 5.63 18.42
C ALA A 304 -28.01 6.05 18.16
N ASP A 305 -28.20 7.01 17.26
CA ASP A 305 -29.54 7.37 16.78
C ASP A 305 -30.05 6.29 15.82
N ILE A 306 -31.34 5.98 15.88
CA ILE A 306 -31.98 4.99 15.00
C ILE A 306 -33.14 5.61 14.22
N VAL A 307 -33.24 5.25 12.94
CA VAL A 307 -34.43 5.47 12.10
C VAL A 307 -35.06 4.12 11.78
N MET A 308 -36.33 3.96 12.12
CA MET A 308 -37.10 2.75 11.87
C MET A 308 -38.10 2.94 10.74
N GLY A 309 -38.43 1.87 10.01
CA GLY A 309 -39.36 1.93 8.89
C GLY A 309 -38.79 2.66 7.67
N CYS A 310 -37.48 2.62 7.47
CA CYS A 310 -36.82 3.37 6.41
C CYS A 310 -36.94 2.66 5.05
N ASN A 311 -37.90 3.08 4.22
CA ASN A 311 -38.11 2.50 2.89
C ASN A 311 -37.05 2.92 1.85
N ASP A 312 -36.39 4.06 2.04
CA ASP A 312 -35.34 4.57 1.14
C ASP A 312 -34.07 4.93 1.93
N LYS A 313 -33.18 3.94 2.04
CA LYS A 313 -31.91 4.07 2.77
C LYS A 313 -30.97 5.08 2.10
N VAL A 314 -30.98 5.17 0.78
CA VAL A 314 -30.10 6.08 0.03
C VAL A 314 -30.52 7.53 0.28
N ALA A 315 -31.81 7.82 0.23
CA ALA A 315 -32.33 9.14 0.57
C ALA A 315 -32.03 9.52 2.04
N GLN A 316 -32.13 8.55 2.97
CA GLN A 316 -31.80 8.78 4.37
C GLN A 316 -30.31 9.08 4.58
N LEU A 317 -29.43 8.31 3.92
CA LEU A 317 -27.98 8.56 3.93
C LEU A 317 -27.63 9.93 3.35
N GLU A 318 -28.26 10.31 2.22
CA GLU A 318 -28.07 11.63 1.62
C GLU A 318 -28.50 12.76 2.56
N SER A 319 -29.62 12.58 3.26
CA SER A 319 -30.14 13.55 4.22
C SER A 319 -29.14 13.80 5.35
N TRP A 320 -28.67 12.74 6.01
CA TRP A 320 -27.66 12.86 7.07
C TRP A 320 -26.33 13.39 6.59
N ARG A 321 -25.89 12.98 5.40
CA ARG A 321 -24.67 13.51 4.78
C ARG A 321 -24.78 15.03 4.58
N LYS A 322 -25.89 15.52 4.02
CA LYS A 322 -26.14 16.95 3.78
C LYS A 322 -26.27 17.74 5.09
N GLU A 323 -27.03 17.22 6.05
CA GLU A 323 -27.20 17.81 7.39
C GLU A 323 -25.85 18.04 8.07
N LYS A 324 -24.95 17.07 7.95
CA LYS A 324 -23.62 17.08 8.58
C LYS A 324 -22.52 17.70 7.72
N GLN A 325 -22.86 18.17 6.52
CA GLN A 325 -21.91 18.75 5.57
C GLN A 325 -20.72 17.81 5.28
N LEU A 326 -21.01 16.51 5.14
CA LEU A 326 -20.01 15.48 4.87
C LEU A 326 -19.91 15.18 3.38
N GLU A 327 -18.71 14.81 2.93
CA GLU A 327 -18.53 14.17 1.63
C GLU A 327 -18.82 12.67 1.72
N TRP A 328 -19.14 12.04 0.58
CA TRP A 328 -19.38 10.58 0.55
C TRP A 328 -18.17 9.77 1.02
N THR A 329 -16.95 10.31 0.88
CA THR A 329 -15.72 9.71 1.39
C THR A 329 -15.63 9.68 2.92
N GLN A 330 -16.54 10.35 3.64
CA GLN A 330 -16.61 10.41 5.10
C GLN A 330 -17.78 9.62 5.68
N VAL A 331 -18.58 8.97 4.83
CA VAL A 331 -19.76 8.20 5.22
C VAL A 331 -19.53 6.74 4.85
N ALA A 332 -19.58 5.86 5.84
CA ALA A 332 -19.59 4.41 5.64
C ALA A 332 -21.00 3.88 5.92
N TYR A 333 -21.55 3.10 4.99
CA TYR A 333 -22.78 2.33 5.21
C TYR A 333 -22.42 0.84 5.23
N ILE A 334 -22.86 0.13 6.27
CA ILE A 334 -22.61 -1.30 6.47
C ILE A 334 -23.95 -2.03 6.57
#